data_AF-A0A951UZ46-F1
#
_entry.id   AF-A0A951UZ46-F1
#
_cell.length_a   1.000
_cell.length_b   1.000
_cell.length_c   1.000
_cell.angle_alpha   90.00
_cell.angle_beta   90.00
_cell.angle_gamma   90.00
#
_symmetry.space_group_name_H-M   'P 1'
#
loop_
_entity.id
_entity.type
_entity.pdbx_description
1 polymer ?
#
loop_
_entity_poly.entity_id
_entity_poly.type
_entity_poly.pdbx_seq_one_letter_code
_entity_poly.pdbx_strand_id
1 'polypeptide(L)' 'MAVSDGIYRSFFLKSAIQFAVTELDIKLIIFDVEQEVIVQWIS' A
#
# COMPACT_ATOMS: atom_id res chain seq x y z
N MET A 1 -2.81 -4.70 6.23
CA MET A 1 -3.42 -3.36 6.30
C MET A 1 -3.96 -3.01 4.91
N ALA A 2 -5.13 -2.38 4.81
CA ALA A 2 -5.69 -1.95 3.53
C ALA A 2 -5.50 -0.44 3.33
N VAL A 3 -5.10 -0.02 2.13
CA VAL A 3 -4.85 1.38 1.77
C VAL A 3 -5.37 1.66 0.35
N SER A 4 -5.80 2.89 0.08
CA SER A 4 -6.20 3.28 -1.27
C SER A 4 -4.99 3.39 -2.20
N ASP A 5 -5.18 3.19 -3.49
CA ASP A 5 -4.12 3.37 -4.52
C ASP A 5 -3.50 4.78 -4.46
N GLY A 6 -4.32 5.81 -4.23
CA GLY A 6 -3.84 7.18 -4.08
C GLY A 6 -2.89 7.36 -2.88
N ILE A 7 -3.20 6.75 -1.74
CA ILE A 7 -2.33 6.76 -0.56
C ILE A 7 -1.07 5.91 -0.80
N TYR A 8 -1.22 4.76 -1.45
CA TYR A 8 -0.08 3.93 -1.80
C TYR A 8 0.94 4.71 -2.64
N ARG A 9 0.50 5.37 -3.71
CA ARG A 9 1.36 6.15 -4.61
C ARG A 9 1.97 7.39 -3.95
N SER A 10 1.21 8.12 -3.13
CA SER A 10 1.64 9.39 -2.55
C SER A 10 2.49 9.25 -1.28
N PHE A 11 2.34 8.15 -0.54
CA PHE A 11 3.01 7.93 0.76
C PHE A 11 3.86 6.66 0.79
N PHE A 12 3.30 5.51 0.41
CA PHE A 12 3.98 4.21 0.58
C PHE A 12 5.13 3.98 -0.41
N LEU A 13 5.18 4.70 -1.54
CA LEU A 13 6.32 4.64 -2.46
C LEU A 13 7.55 5.46 -1.99
N LYS A 14 7.44 6.21 -0.88
CA LYS A 14 8.59 6.93 -0.33
C LYS A 14 9.56 5.94 0.30
N SER A 15 10.86 6.09 0.00
CA SER A 15 11.92 5.15 0.40
C SER A 15 11.93 4.83 1.91
N ALA A 16 11.78 5.83 2.77
CA ALA A 16 11.73 5.62 4.22
C ALA A 16 10.52 4.76 4.66
N ILE A 17 9.38 4.93 3.98
CA ILE A 17 8.17 4.16 4.27
C ILE A 17 8.31 2.74 3.72
N GLN A 18 8.83 2.58 2.51
CA GLN A 18 9.12 1.26 1.94
C GLN A 18 10.06 0.46 2.84
N PHE A 19 11.11 1.09 3.35
CA PHE A 19 12.03 0.48 4.31
C PHE A 19 11.28 -0.01 5.57
N ALA A 20 10.48 0.86 6.19
CA ALA A 20 9.72 0.50 7.39
C ALA A 20 8.69 -0.63 7.13
N VAL A 21 8.02 -0.60 5.98
CA VAL A 21 7.06 -1.65 5.58
C VAL A 21 7.74 -3.00 5.44
N THR A 22 8.91 -3.04 4.81
CA THR A 22 9.69 -4.27 4.64
C THR A 22 10.26 -4.78 5.96
N GLU A 23 10.90 -3.92 6.76
CA GLU A 23 11.52 -4.31 8.04
C GLU A 23 10.51 -4.81 9.06
N LEU A 24 9.27 -4.30 9.02
CA LEU A 24 8.20 -4.67 9.94
C LEU A 24 7.25 -5.75 9.38
N ASP A 25 7.54 -6.33 8.21
CA ASP A 25 6.69 -7.33 7.54
C ASP A 25 5.23 -6.88 7.39
N ILE A 26 5.02 -5.61 7.03
CA ILE A 26 3.68 -5.02 6.93
C ILE A 26 3.05 -5.44 5.60
N LYS A 27 2.09 -6.36 5.68
CA LYS A 27 1.29 -6.78 4.54
C LYS A 27 0.30 -5.69 4.11
N LEU A 28 0.29 -5.35 2.83
CA LEU A 28 -0.58 -4.32 2.26
C LEU A 28 -1.60 -4.92 1.28
N ILE A 29 -2.82 -4.40 1.37
CA ILE A 29 -3.88 -4.58 0.37
C ILE A 29 -4.14 -3.21 -0.22
N ILE A 30 -3.93 -3.07 -1.52
CA ILE A 30 -4.13 -1.80 -2.23
C ILE A 30 -5.47 -1.91 -2.96
N PHE A 31 -6.36 -0.96 -2.73
CA PHE A 31 -7.68 -0.92 -3.36
C PHE A 31 -7.93 0.40 -4.10
N ASP A 32 -8.71 0.31 -5.16
CA ASP A 32 -9.24 1.48 -5.87
C ASP A 32 -10.55 1.91 -5.20
N VAL A 33 -10.66 3.20 -4.85
CA VAL A 33 -11.81 3.73 -4.12
C VAL A 33 -13.01 3.92 -5.05
N GLU A 34 -12.79 4.30 -6.31
CA GLU A 34 -13.87 4.61 -7.25
C GLU A 34 -14.49 3.34 -7.83
N GLN A 35 -13.67 2.32 -8.09
CA GLN A 35 -14.12 1.05 -8.66
C GLN A 35 -14.51 0.01 -7.60
N GLU A 36 -14.19 0.27 -6.33
CA GLU A 36 -14.42 -0.65 -5.21
C GLU A 36 -13.76 -2.04 -5.43
N VAL A 37 -12.58 -2.05 -6.04
CA VAL A 37 -11.83 -3.28 -6.34
C VAL A 37 -10.48 -3.32 -5.64
N ILE A 38 -10.02 -4.54 -5.32
CA ILE A 38 -8.64 -4.77 -4.88
C ILE A 38 -7.75 -4.78 -6.11
N VAL A 39 -6.72 -3.93 -6.10
CA VAL A 39 -5.77 -3.75 -7.21
C VAL A 39 -4.54 -4.63 -7.01
N GLN A 40 -4.04 -4.73 -5.77
CA GLN A 40 -2.79 -5.45 -5.50
C GLN A 40 -2.68 -5.93 -4.06
N TRP A 41 -1.95 -7.03 -3.88
CA TRP A 41 -1.55 -7.59 -2.60
C TRP A 41 -0.02 -7.54 -2.49
N ILE A 42 0.50 -6.96 -1.41
CA ILE A 42 1.93 -6.95 -1.09
C ILE A 42 2.10 -7.77 0.19
N SER A 43 2.93 -8.81 0.10
CA SER A 43 3.21 -9.77 1.17
C SER A 43 4.52 -9.46 1.85
#